data_AF-A0A419E2B3-F1
#
_entry.id   AF-A0A419E2B3-F1
#
_cell.length_a   1.000
_cell.length_b   1.000
_cell.length_c   1.000
_cell.angle_alpha   90.00
_cell.angle_beta   90.00
_cell.angle_gamma   90.00
#
_symmetry.space_group_name_H-M   'P 1'
#
loop_
_entity.id
_entity.type
_entity.pdbx_description
1 polymer ?
#
loop_
_entity_poly.entity_id
_entity_poly.type
_entity_poly.pdbx_seq_one_letter_code
_entity_poly.pdbx_strand_id
1 'polypeptide(L)'
;MATKPKVQKEAQRTYVRFTLAQRVEHVTMLLSFATLGLTGLTQKYAAHPIAIALVNFFGGIENLRAIHHVAATVMMLGTIYHILAVGYKIFVERQRMTMLPVFQDAKDALFALLYNIGLRKSRPQMGRYTFEEKAEYWAFVWGTVVMGFTGFLMWNPVTASKFFPGEFIPAAKAAHGGEALLAVLAIIVWHMYGVHLKHFNKAMWTGRLTEDEMLHEHPLELADIKAGIADRSADAAALRKRQRVYFPVAAILTVVMLLGVYGFVASEATALTTVPPQPEEIEVFVPQTPTPIPTPIPTLTPTPKPPTPTPAADATAAAPSAGPTWNGAIGALFAAKCAGCHGGATPAGGLNLSSYSTTIQGGVNGPFFTAGDSANSLVITKFTSGGHPYASLLEEELALITEWINAGAVEE
;
A
#
# COMPACT_ATOMS: atom_id res chain seq x y z
N MET A 1 58.18 29.56 -35.01
CA MET A 1 56.95 29.21 -34.26
C MET A 1 56.17 28.19 -35.08
N ALA A 2 56.26 26.91 -34.72
CA ALA A 2 55.48 25.86 -35.38
C ALA A 2 54.02 25.96 -34.94
N THR A 3 53.14 26.27 -35.88
CA THR A 3 51.69 26.25 -35.72
C THR A 3 51.25 24.82 -35.40
N LYS A 4 50.81 24.57 -34.16
CA LYS A 4 50.21 23.28 -33.78
C LYS A 4 49.04 22.99 -34.73
N PRO A 5 48.96 21.78 -35.32
CA PRO A 5 47.80 21.41 -36.11
C PRO A 5 46.57 21.44 -35.18
N LYS A 6 45.56 22.22 -35.58
CA LYS A 6 44.23 22.14 -34.98
C LYS A 6 43.74 20.71 -35.22
N VAL A 7 43.72 19.89 -34.17
CA VAL A 7 43.01 18.61 -34.18
C VAL A 7 41.56 18.93 -34.52
N GLN A 8 41.17 18.68 -35.77
CA GLN A 8 39.77 18.66 -36.15
C GLN A 8 39.16 17.54 -35.30
N LYS A 9 38.36 17.90 -34.29
CA LYS A 9 37.46 16.94 -33.66
C LYS A 9 36.60 16.37 -34.78
N GLU A 10 36.86 15.12 -35.17
CA GLU A 10 35.97 14.38 -36.05
C GLU A 10 34.55 14.57 -35.51
N ALA A 11 33.63 15.02 -36.36
CA ALA A 11 32.24 15.19 -35.95
C ALA A 11 31.72 13.82 -35.53
N GLN A 12 31.63 13.58 -34.22
CA GLN A 12 31.13 12.32 -33.66
C GLN A 12 29.77 12.03 -34.28
N ARG A 13 29.69 10.95 -35.06
CA ARG A 13 28.43 10.52 -35.69
C ARG A 13 27.45 10.15 -34.58
N THR A 14 26.21 10.62 -34.71
CA THR A 14 25.14 10.32 -33.76
C THR A 14 24.00 9.61 -34.47
N TYR A 15 23.39 8.66 -33.77
CA TYR A 15 22.31 7.82 -34.26
C TYR A 15 21.05 8.07 -33.44
N VAL A 16 19.90 8.17 -34.11
CA VAL A 16 18.59 8.33 -33.45
C VAL A 16 18.15 6.98 -32.91
N ARG A 17 17.91 6.91 -31.60
CA ARG A 17 17.47 5.68 -30.92
C ARG A 17 16.02 5.76 -30.46
N PHE A 18 15.60 6.92 -29.94
CA PHE A 18 14.24 7.13 -29.43
C PHE A 18 13.60 8.38 -30.02
N THR A 19 12.34 8.24 -30.44
CA THR A 19 11.52 9.35 -30.93
C THR A 19 11.13 10.29 -29.78
N LEU A 20 10.64 11.50 -30.10
CA LEU A 20 10.10 12.40 -29.07
C LEU A 20 8.94 11.75 -28.30
N ALA A 21 8.02 11.08 -29.01
CA ALA A 21 6.86 10.44 -28.41
C ALA A 21 7.23 9.41 -27.34
N GLN A 22 8.23 8.55 -27.61
CA GLN A 22 8.72 7.57 -26.64
C GLN A 22 9.39 8.20 -25.41
N ARG A 23 10.06 9.34 -25.59
CA ARG A 23 10.71 10.04 -24.48
C ARG A 23 9.69 10.73 -23.59
N VAL A 24 8.66 11.34 -24.19
CA VAL A 24 7.54 11.92 -23.45
C VAL A 24 6.81 10.84 -22.66
N GLU A 25 6.46 9.73 -23.32
CA GLU A 25 5.88 8.55 -22.69
C GLU A 25 6.71 8.07 -21.50
N HIS A 26 8.02 7.89 -21.69
CA HIS A 26 8.92 7.49 -20.62
C HIS A 26 8.92 8.47 -19.45
N VAL A 27 9.01 9.78 -19.69
CA VAL A 27 8.99 10.78 -18.60
C VAL A 27 7.65 10.75 -17.87
N THR A 28 6.53 10.64 -18.59
CA THR A 28 5.20 10.52 -17.97
C THR A 28 5.12 9.26 -17.08
N MET A 29 5.57 8.11 -17.58
CA MET A 29 5.56 6.86 -16.81
C MET A 29 6.56 6.89 -15.64
N LEU A 30 7.74 7.49 -15.82
CA LEU A 30 8.73 7.69 -14.76
C LEU A 30 8.15 8.52 -13.61
N LEU A 31 7.55 9.67 -13.91
CA LEU A 31 6.98 10.54 -12.88
C LEU A 31 5.82 9.85 -12.17
N SER A 32 4.92 9.21 -12.92
CA SER A 32 3.81 8.45 -12.35
C SER A 32 4.30 7.30 -11.47
N PHE A 33 5.27 6.50 -11.92
CA PHE A 33 5.87 5.42 -11.15
C PHE A 33 6.56 5.94 -9.88
N ALA A 34 7.33 7.03 -9.98
CA ALA A 34 8.00 7.63 -8.84
C ALA A 34 6.98 8.10 -7.78
N THR A 35 5.89 8.74 -8.20
CA THR A 35 4.79 9.13 -7.31
C THR A 35 4.12 7.91 -6.67
N LEU A 36 3.83 6.86 -7.45
CA LEU A 36 3.26 5.60 -6.94
C LEU A 36 4.18 4.93 -5.92
N GLY A 37 5.47 4.84 -6.21
CA GLY A 37 6.47 4.28 -5.30
C GLY A 37 6.57 5.08 -4.00
N LEU A 38 6.67 6.42 -4.09
CA LEU A 38 6.76 7.30 -2.92
C LEU A 38 5.51 7.20 -2.04
N THR A 39 4.33 7.37 -2.63
CA THR A 39 3.05 7.34 -1.89
C THR A 39 2.70 5.93 -1.40
N GLY A 40 3.00 4.89 -2.18
CA GLY A 40 2.73 3.50 -1.82
C GLY A 40 3.65 2.98 -0.70
N LEU A 41 4.96 3.27 -0.76
CA LEU A 41 5.89 2.89 0.31
C LEU A 41 5.59 3.64 1.62
N THR A 42 5.20 4.92 1.52
CA THR A 42 4.73 5.69 2.68
C THR A 42 3.53 5.03 3.35
N GLN A 43 2.53 4.59 2.56
CA GLN A 43 1.36 3.86 3.09
C GLN A 43 1.73 2.49 3.66
N LYS A 44 2.65 1.76 3.03
CA LYS A 44 3.10 0.44 3.50
C LYS A 44 3.81 0.52 4.85
N TYR A 45 4.64 1.53 5.04
CA TYR A 45 5.45 1.74 6.25
C TYR A 45 4.92 2.89 7.12
N ALA A 46 3.59 3.01 7.23
CA ALA A 46 2.92 4.16 7.86
C ALA A 46 3.36 4.47 9.30
N ALA A 47 3.85 3.48 10.04
CA ALA A 47 4.35 3.67 11.41
C ALA A 47 5.78 4.24 11.49
N HIS A 48 6.52 4.28 10.37
CA HIS A 48 7.89 4.77 10.36
C HIS A 48 7.94 6.31 10.45
N PRO A 49 8.85 6.93 11.21
CA PRO A 49 8.89 8.38 11.39
C PRO A 49 8.95 9.18 10.08
N ILE A 50 9.71 8.68 9.10
CA ILE A 50 9.79 9.29 7.75
C ILE A 50 8.44 9.23 7.03
N ALA A 51 7.71 8.12 7.16
CA ALA A 51 6.40 7.97 6.54
C ALA A 51 5.38 8.94 7.17
N ILE A 52 5.41 9.09 8.50
CA ILE A 52 4.57 10.06 9.22
C ILE A 52 4.89 11.49 8.76
N ALA A 53 6.17 11.85 8.65
CA ALA A 53 6.58 13.16 8.15
C ALA A 53 6.09 13.41 6.71
N LEU A 54 6.16 12.40 5.84
CA LEU A 54 5.64 12.49 4.46
C LEU A 54 4.12 12.61 4.43
N VAL A 55 3.39 11.83 5.23
CA VAL A 55 1.92 11.96 5.35
C VAL A 55 1.54 13.38 5.77
N ASN A 56 2.22 13.93 6.77
CA ASN A 56 1.98 15.31 7.22
C ASN A 56 2.33 16.34 6.13
N PHE A 57 3.42 16.13 5.40
CA PHE A 57 3.82 16.99 4.28
C PHE A 57 2.76 17.03 3.16
N PHE A 58 2.15 15.89 2.84
CA PHE A 58 1.06 15.81 1.87
C PHE A 58 -0.31 16.26 2.42
N GLY A 59 -0.37 16.69 3.69
CA GLY A 59 -1.58 17.21 4.32
C GLY A 59 -2.58 16.13 4.77
N GLY A 60 -2.11 14.91 5.04
CA GLY A 60 -2.92 13.81 5.56
C GLY A 60 -2.92 12.55 4.69
N ILE A 61 -3.49 11.47 5.23
CA ILE A 61 -3.52 10.16 4.57
C ILE A 61 -4.49 10.14 3.38
N GLU A 62 -5.54 10.95 3.45
CA GLU A 62 -6.55 11.11 2.40
C GLU A 62 -5.92 11.70 1.14
N ASN A 63 -5.15 12.78 1.28
CA ASN A 63 -4.43 13.41 0.17
C ASN A 63 -3.37 12.46 -0.39
N LEU A 64 -2.61 11.77 0.46
CA LEU A 64 -1.60 10.80 0.03
C LEU A 64 -2.23 9.69 -0.83
N ARG A 65 -3.38 9.16 -0.40
CA ARG A 65 -4.14 8.14 -1.14
C ARG A 65 -4.70 8.71 -2.45
N ALA A 66 -5.25 9.91 -2.44
CA ALA A 66 -5.77 10.56 -3.66
C ALA A 66 -4.65 10.76 -4.70
N ILE A 67 -3.47 11.22 -4.28
CA ILE A 67 -2.29 11.36 -5.15
C ILE A 67 -1.89 9.99 -5.71
N HIS A 68 -1.90 8.94 -4.89
CA HIS A 68 -1.62 7.57 -5.35
C HIS A 68 -2.61 7.12 -6.44
N HIS A 69 -3.91 7.35 -6.23
CA HIS A 69 -4.97 6.99 -7.19
C HIS A 69 -4.88 7.79 -8.50
N VAL A 70 -4.58 9.09 -8.43
CA VAL A 70 -4.34 9.92 -9.62
C VAL A 70 -3.12 9.42 -10.38
N ALA A 71 -2.01 9.15 -9.69
CA ALA A 71 -0.80 8.63 -10.32
C ALA A 71 -1.05 7.25 -10.95
N ALA A 72 -1.83 6.37 -10.31
CA ALA A 72 -2.24 5.08 -10.87
C ALA A 72 -3.07 5.26 -12.14
N THR A 73 -3.99 6.22 -12.15
CA THR A 73 -4.80 6.53 -13.33
C THR A 73 -3.94 7.02 -14.49
N VAL A 74 -2.96 7.89 -14.23
CA VAL A 74 -1.98 8.31 -15.24
C VAL A 74 -1.16 7.12 -15.75
N MET A 75 -0.75 6.20 -14.87
CA MET A 75 -0.04 4.98 -15.25
C MET A 75 -0.88 4.08 -16.17
N MET A 76 -2.17 3.91 -15.85
CA MET A 76 -3.11 3.13 -16.66
C MET A 76 -3.29 3.74 -18.05
N LEU A 77 -3.49 5.06 -18.14
CA LEU A 77 -3.60 5.77 -19.43
C LEU A 77 -2.30 5.70 -20.24
N GLY A 78 -1.14 5.86 -19.58
CA GLY A 78 0.17 5.68 -20.20
C GLY A 78 0.36 4.26 -20.74
N THR A 79 -0.09 3.25 -20.00
CA THR A 79 -0.05 1.84 -20.43
C THR A 79 -0.94 1.59 -21.65
N ILE A 80 -2.15 2.18 -21.71
CA ILE A 80 -3.02 2.12 -22.89
C ILE A 80 -2.30 2.72 -24.10
N TYR A 81 -1.75 3.93 -23.94
CA TYR A 81 -0.97 4.57 -25.00
C TYR A 81 0.19 3.70 -25.47
N HIS A 82 0.96 3.11 -24.54
CA HIS A 82 2.08 2.22 -24.85
C HIS A 82 1.66 0.98 -25.65
N ILE A 83 0.57 0.32 -25.25
CA ILE A 83 0.03 -0.84 -25.96
C ILE A 83 -0.35 -0.48 -27.40
N LEU A 84 -1.00 0.67 -27.60
CA LEU A 84 -1.35 1.16 -28.93
C LEU A 84 -0.09 1.52 -29.72
N ALA A 85 0.85 2.27 -29.15
CA ALA A 85 2.09 2.65 -29.83
C ALA A 85 2.91 1.42 -30.27
N VAL A 86 3.03 0.41 -29.41
CA VAL A 86 3.67 -0.87 -29.76
C VAL A 86 2.89 -1.62 -30.84
N GLY A 87 1.55 -1.69 -30.71
CA GLY A 87 0.69 -2.30 -31.73
C GLY A 87 0.84 -1.65 -33.11
N TYR A 88 0.96 -0.32 -33.16
CA TYR A 88 1.21 0.43 -34.37
C TYR A 88 2.56 0.05 -35.00
N LYS A 89 3.64 0.03 -34.20
CA LYS A 89 4.98 -0.36 -34.65
C LYS A 89 5.04 -1.78 -35.20
N ILE A 90 4.35 -2.72 -34.55
CA ILE A 90 4.34 -4.13 -34.97
C ILE A 90 3.47 -4.33 -36.22
N PHE A 91 2.25 -3.78 -36.24
CA PHE A 91 1.28 -4.07 -37.29
C PHE A 91 1.46 -3.18 -38.53
N VAL A 92 1.59 -1.86 -38.32
CA VAL A 92 1.67 -0.87 -39.40
C VAL A 92 3.08 -0.81 -39.95
N GLU A 93 4.05 -0.51 -39.07
CA GLU A 93 5.45 -0.31 -39.47
C GLU A 93 6.19 -1.63 -39.70
N ARG A 94 5.67 -2.76 -39.20
CA ARG A 94 6.33 -4.08 -39.26
C ARG A 94 7.74 -4.04 -38.68
N GLN A 95 7.94 -3.24 -37.63
CA GLN A 95 9.19 -3.25 -36.88
C GLN A 95 9.42 -4.63 -36.28
N ARG A 96 10.70 -5.03 -36.24
CA ARG A 96 11.11 -6.29 -35.61
C ARG A 96 10.77 -6.24 -34.13
N MET A 97 10.21 -7.33 -33.61
CA MET A 97 9.86 -7.47 -32.19
C MET A 97 11.10 -7.75 -31.34
N THR A 98 12.06 -6.82 -31.33
CA THR A 98 13.35 -6.98 -30.65
C THR A 98 13.25 -7.05 -29.13
N MET A 99 12.11 -6.65 -28.55
CA MET A 99 11.82 -6.73 -27.11
C MET A 99 11.35 -8.12 -26.65
N LEU A 100 11.10 -9.06 -27.57
CA LEU A 100 10.76 -10.43 -27.18
C LEU A 100 11.99 -11.15 -26.61
N PRO A 101 11.89 -11.79 -25.43
CA PRO A 101 12.97 -12.61 -24.91
C PRO A 101 13.15 -13.82 -25.81
N VAL A 102 14.39 -14.09 -26.18
CA VAL A 102 14.79 -15.26 -26.97
C VAL A 102 15.87 -16.03 -26.24
N PHE A 103 16.09 -17.28 -26.63
CA PHE A 103 17.12 -18.11 -26.00
C PHE A 103 18.53 -17.50 -26.05
N GLN A 104 18.80 -16.63 -27.02
CA GLN A 104 20.05 -15.88 -27.09
C GLN A 104 20.26 -14.96 -25.88
N ASP A 105 19.20 -14.38 -25.31
CA ASP A 105 19.30 -13.49 -24.15
C ASP A 105 19.84 -14.22 -22.92
N ALA A 106 19.45 -15.49 -22.73
CA ALA A 106 19.98 -16.32 -21.66
C ALA A 106 21.47 -16.64 -21.85
N LYS A 107 21.90 -16.86 -23.10
CA LYS A 107 23.33 -17.02 -23.43
C LYS A 107 24.10 -15.73 -23.18
N ASP A 108 23.54 -14.58 -23.57
CA ASP A 108 24.17 -13.28 -23.39
C ASP A 108 24.29 -12.94 -21.90
N ALA A 109 23.30 -13.28 -21.07
CA ALA A 109 23.37 -13.17 -19.63
C ALA A 109 24.50 -14.03 -19.03
N LEU A 110 24.61 -15.29 -19.46
CA LEU A 110 25.71 -16.18 -19.04
C LEU A 110 27.06 -15.63 -19.50
N PHE A 111 27.17 -15.13 -20.73
CA PHE A 111 28.41 -14.55 -21.24
C PHE A 111 28.78 -13.25 -20.54
N ALA A 112 27.81 -12.42 -20.16
CA ALA A 112 28.01 -11.24 -19.34
C ALA A 112 28.54 -11.64 -17.95
N LEU A 113 27.95 -12.67 -17.33
CA LEU A 113 28.44 -13.20 -16.06
C LEU A 113 29.89 -13.69 -16.18
N LEU A 114 30.18 -14.57 -17.15
CA LEU A 114 31.52 -15.11 -17.39
C LEU A 114 32.55 -14.00 -17.69
N TYR A 115 32.15 -12.94 -18.38
CA TYR A 115 32.99 -11.76 -18.61
C TYR A 115 33.26 -11.00 -17.31
N ASN A 116 32.23 -10.75 -16.49
CA ASN A 116 32.37 -10.02 -15.23
C ASN A 116 33.25 -10.76 -14.20
N ILE A 117 33.27 -12.09 -14.21
CA ILE A 117 34.17 -12.90 -13.36
C ILE A 117 35.54 -13.19 -14.02
N GLY A 118 35.81 -12.62 -15.18
CA GLY A 118 37.10 -12.71 -15.87
C GLY A 118 37.37 -14.01 -16.64
N LEU A 119 36.41 -14.93 -16.73
CA LEU A 119 36.54 -16.18 -17.50
C LEU A 119 36.40 -15.97 -19.02
N ARG A 120 35.79 -14.85 -19.45
CA ARG A 120 35.68 -14.47 -20.86
C ARG A 120 36.38 -13.15 -21.12
N LYS A 121 37.13 -13.05 -22.22
CA LYS A 121 37.91 -11.86 -22.59
C LYS A 121 37.08 -10.74 -23.24
N SER A 122 35.94 -11.06 -23.82
CA SER A 122 35.09 -10.10 -24.55
C SER A 122 33.66 -10.08 -24.01
N ARG A 123 33.06 -8.88 -24.05
CA ARG A 123 31.65 -8.67 -23.72
C ARG A 123 30.74 -9.36 -24.74
N PRO A 124 29.53 -9.79 -24.34
CA PRO A 124 28.52 -10.23 -25.29
C PRO A 124 28.18 -9.10 -26.26
N GLN A 125 28.02 -9.44 -27.54
CA GLN A 125 27.58 -8.48 -28.56
C GLN A 125 26.07 -8.51 -28.60
N MET A 126 25.43 -7.41 -28.23
CA MET A 126 23.98 -7.33 -28.07
C MET A 126 23.35 -6.45 -29.14
N GLY A 127 22.05 -6.69 -29.37
CA GLY A 127 21.23 -5.98 -30.34
C GLY A 127 20.75 -4.62 -29.86
N ARG A 128 19.67 -4.16 -30.49
CA ARG A 128 19.00 -2.89 -30.15
C ARG A 128 18.63 -2.77 -28.67
N TYR A 129 18.30 -3.90 -28.07
CA TYR A 129 18.08 -4.02 -26.63
C TYR A 129 18.94 -5.14 -26.06
N THR A 130 19.61 -4.85 -24.94
CA THR A 130 20.38 -5.85 -24.18
C THR A 130 19.45 -6.81 -23.43
N PHE A 131 19.99 -7.93 -22.92
CA PHE A 131 19.19 -8.84 -22.11
C PHE A 131 18.71 -8.15 -20.81
N GLU A 132 19.51 -7.23 -20.26
CA GLU A 132 19.12 -6.44 -19.08
C GLU A 132 17.92 -5.55 -19.38
N GLU A 133 17.98 -4.77 -20.47
CA GLU A 133 16.89 -3.88 -20.88
C GLU A 133 15.60 -4.66 -21.17
N LYS A 134 15.71 -5.85 -21.76
CA LYS A 134 14.55 -6.75 -21.97
C LYS A 134 14.00 -7.29 -20.65
N ALA A 135 14.87 -7.72 -19.74
CA ALA A 135 14.45 -8.22 -18.43
C ALA A 135 13.72 -7.14 -17.63
N GLU A 136 14.25 -5.91 -17.61
CA GLU A 136 13.59 -4.75 -16.97
C GLU A 136 12.22 -4.47 -17.60
N TYR A 137 12.12 -4.47 -18.93
CA TYR A 137 10.85 -4.26 -19.62
C TYR A 137 9.82 -5.35 -19.29
N TRP A 138 10.21 -6.62 -19.28
CA TRP A 138 9.29 -7.71 -18.97
C TRP A 138 8.93 -7.80 -17.49
N ALA A 139 9.85 -7.45 -16.60
CA ALA A 139 9.53 -7.24 -15.19
C ALA A 139 8.50 -6.11 -15.03
N PHE A 140 8.63 -5.01 -15.78
CA PHE A 140 7.65 -3.93 -15.80
C PHE A 140 6.29 -4.39 -16.36
N VAL A 141 6.26 -5.16 -17.45
CA VAL A 141 5.01 -5.72 -18.02
C VAL A 141 4.32 -6.64 -17.00
N TRP A 142 5.06 -7.55 -16.37
CA TRP A 142 4.54 -8.42 -15.31
C TRP A 142 4.02 -7.61 -14.13
N GLY A 143 4.83 -6.68 -13.62
CA GLY A 143 4.49 -5.81 -12.50
C GLY A 143 3.22 -5.00 -12.81
N THR A 144 3.05 -4.50 -14.03
CA THR A 144 1.84 -3.76 -14.43
C THR A 144 0.59 -4.62 -14.33
N VAL A 145 0.66 -5.89 -14.74
CA VAL A 145 -0.47 -6.83 -14.62
C VAL A 145 -0.78 -7.11 -13.15
N VAL A 146 0.22 -7.44 -12.35
CA VAL A 146 0.05 -7.75 -10.92
C VAL A 146 -0.47 -6.54 -10.16
N MET A 147 0.15 -5.37 -10.36
CA MET A 147 -0.22 -4.12 -9.69
C MET A 147 -1.60 -3.62 -10.12
N GLY A 148 -1.95 -3.75 -11.41
CA GLY A 148 -3.29 -3.43 -11.90
C GLY A 148 -4.36 -4.32 -11.27
N PHE A 149 -4.15 -5.64 -11.26
CA PHE A 149 -5.11 -6.59 -10.67
C PHE A 149 -5.24 -6.43 -9.16
N THR A 150 -4.13 -6.44 -8.43
CA THR A 150 -4.15 -6.31 -6.96
C THR A 150 -4.60 -4.91 -6.52
N GLY A 151 -4.25 -3.87 -7.28
CA GLY A 151 -4.74 -2.51 -7.07
C GLY A 151 -6.26 -2.43 -7.25
N PHE A 152 -6.84 -3.12 -8.24
CA PHE A 152 -8.29 -3.19 -8.40
C PHE A 152 -8.97 -3.80 -7.17
N LEU A 153 -8.46 -4.93 -6.68
CA LEU A 153 -9.01 -5.63 -5.53
C LEU A 153 -8.99 -4.74 -4.28
N MET A 154 -7.92 -3.97 -4.09
CA MET A 154 -7.78 -3.06 -2.94
C MET A 154 -8.58 -1.77 -3.07
N TRP A 155 -8.69 -1.21 -4.27
CA TRP A 155 -9.44 0.02 -4.53
C TRP A 155 -10.95 -0.24 -4.49
N ASN A 156 -11.41 -1.41 -4.99
CA ASN A 156 -12.82 -1.75 -5.10
C ASN A 156 -13.19 -3.05 -4.34
N PRO A 157 -13.00 -3.13 -3.01
CA PRO A 157 -13.09 -4.39 -2.28
C PRO A 157 -14.51 -5.00 -2.27
N VAL A 158 -15.56 -4.18 -2.25
CA VAL A 158 -16.97 -4.66 -2.28
C VAL A 158 -17.34 -5.19 -3.67
N THR A 159 -16.82 -4.59 -4.73
CA THR A 159 -17.02 -5.09 -6.09
C THR A 159 -16.22 -6.36 -6.30
N ALA A 160 -14.97 -6.39 -5.82
CA ALA A 160 -14.11 -7.56 -5.88
C ALA A 160 -14.70 -8.77 -5.14
N SER A 161 -15.31 -8.58 -3.97
CA SER A 161 -15.89 -9.67 -3.17
C SER A 161 -17.10 -10.34 -3.82
N LYS A 162 -17.71 -9.74 -4.84
CA LYS A 162 -18.75 -10.40 -5.67
C LYS A 162 -18.17 -11.50 -6.55
N PHE A 163 -16.88 -11.41 -6.90
CA PHE A 163 -16.20 -12.34 -7.81
C PHE A 163 -15.16 -13.21 -7.10
N PHE A 164 -14.59 -12.73 -6.00
CA PHE A 164 -13.50 -13.39 -5.27
C PHE A 164 -13.85 -13.57 -3.79
N PRO A 165 -13.38 -14.65 -3.15
CA PRO A 165 -13.46 -14.80 -1.69
C PRO A 165 -12.76 -13.65 -0.96
N GLY A 166 -13.23 -13.31 0.25
CA GLY A 166 -12.72 -12.16 1.01
C GLY A 166 -11.22 -12.22 1.35
N GLU A 167 -10.61 -13.40 1.39
CA GLU A 167 -9.17 -13.62 1.59
C GLU A 167 -8.30 -13.04 0.47
N PHE A 168 -8.86 -12.81 -0.73
CA PHE A 168 -8.12 -12.21 -1.84
C PHE A 168 -7.76 -10.75 -1.57
N ILE A 169 -8.51 -10.04 -0.72
CA ILE A 169 -8.23 -8.65 -0.39
C ILE A 169 -6.94 -8.50 0.45
N PRO A 170 -6.76 -9.20 1.59
CA PRO A 170 -5.49 -9.17 2.31
C PRO A 170 -4.34 -9.79 1.51
N ALA A 171 -4.59 -10.83 0.70
CA ALA A 171 -3.58 -11.39 -0.20
C ALA A 171 -3.13 -10.35 -1.25
N ALA A 172 -4.07 -9.60 -1.84
CA ALA A 172 -3.77 -8.51 -2.75
C ALA A 172 -2.96 -7.41 -2.05
N LYS A 173 -3.31 -7.04 -0.81
CA LYS A 173 -2.52 -6.07 -0.02
C LYS A 173 -1.07 -6.52 0.17
N ALA A 174 -0.86 -7.80 0.49
CA ALA A 174 0.48 -8.35 0.64
C ALA A 174 1.24 -8.37 -0.70
N ALA A 175 0.61 -8.89 -1.76
CA ALA A 175 1.20 -9.00 -3.09
C ALA A 175 1.51 -7.63 -3.71
N HIS A 176 0.57 -6.70 -3.68
CA HIS A 176 0.73 -5.33 -4.19
C HIS A 176 1.88 -4.61 -3.48
N GLY A 177 1.90 -4.67 -2.14
CA GLY A 177 2.97 -4.05 -1.37
C GLY A 177 4.32 -4.75 -1.54
N GLY A 178 4.35 -6.05 -1.81
CA GLY A 178 5.56 -6.83 -2.10
C GLY A 178 6.13 -6.49 -3.47
N GLU A 179 5.31 -6.54 -4.50
CA GLU A 179 5.67 -6.19 -5.88
C GLU A 179 6.09 -4.73 -5.99
N ALA A 180 5.41 -3.80 -5.32
CA ALA A 180 5.82 -2.39 -5.28
C ALA A 180 7.25 -2.22 -4.73
N LEU A 181 7.59 -2.95 -3.67
CA LEU A 181 8.94 -2.90 -3.09
C LEU A 181 9.97 -3.48 -4.06
N LEU A 182 9.67 -4.63 -4.68
CA LEU A 182 10.54 -5.25 -5.68
C LEU A 182 10.74 -4.33 -6.89
N ALA A 183 9.68 -3.70 -7.40
CA ALA A 183 9.74 -2.80 -8.54
C ALA A 183 10.58 -1.54 -8.23
N VAL A 184 10.38 -0.92 -7.06
CA VAL A 184 11.17 0.25 -6.65
C VAL A 184 12.64 -0.13 -6.47
N LEU A 185 12.94 -1.26 -5.83
CA LEU A 185 14.31 -1.74 -5.67
C LEU A 185 14.95 -2.10 -7.01
N ALA A 186 14.24 -2.76 -7.92
CA ALA A 186 14.74 -3.07 -9.25
C ALA A 186 15.07 -1.80 -10.03
N ILE A 187 14.23 -0.76 -9.95
CA ILE A 187 14.51 0.51 -10.61
C ILE A 187 15.72 1.22 -9.98
N ILE A 188 15.84 1.26 -8.66
CA ILE A 188 16.98 1.92 -8.00
C ILE A 188 18.29 1.16 -8.24
N VAL A 189 18.27 -0.16 -8.04
CA VAL A 189 19.49 -0.99 -8.05
C VAL A 189 19.92 -1.36 -9.46
N TRP A 190 19.00 -1.70 -10.34
CA TRP A 190 19.33 -2.15 -11.70
C TRP A 190 19.24 -0.99 -12.68
N HIS A 191 18.07 -0.37 -12.82
CA HIS A 191 17.82 0.60 -13.89
C HIS A 191 18.63 1.90 -13.69
N MET A 192 18.52 2.54 -12.53
CA MET A 192 19.23 3.78 -12.21
C MET A 192 20.75 3.56 -12.19
N TYR A 193 21.22 2.44 -11.64
CA TYR A 193 22.63 2.10 -11.68
C TYR A 193 23.13 1.87 -13.11
N GLY A 194 22.45 1.02 -13.88
CA GLY A 194 22.86 0.63 -15.22
C GLY A 194 22.88 1.81 -16.18
N VAL A 195 21.81 2.60 -16.19
CA VAL A 195 21.61 3.71 -17.13
C VAL A 195 22.29 5.00 -16.66
N HIS A 196 22.16 5.37 -15.38
CA HIS A 196 22.60 6.69 -14.89
C HIS A 196 23.91 6.70 -14.10
N LEU A 197 24.45 5.55 -13.65
CA LEU A 197 25.72 5.53 -12.92
C LEU A 197 26.82 4.82 -13.72
N LYS A 198 26.56 3.62 -14.23
CA LYS A 198 27.54 2.79 -14.92
C LYS A 198 27.87 3.30 -16.33
N HIS A 199 26.84 3.58 -17.14
CA HIS A 199 27.03 4.00 -18.54
C HIS A 199 26.74 5.48 -18.78
N PHE A 200 25.92 6.11 -17.93
CA PHE A 200 25.43 7.49 -18.10
C PHE A 200 24.81 7.73 -19.50
N ASN A 201 23.90 6.83 -19.89
CA ASN A 201 23.25 6.85 -21.19
C ASN A 201 22.18 7.96 -21.26
N LYS A 202 22.33 8.87 -22.23
CA LYS A 202 21.45 10.04 -22.41
C LYS A 202 20.34 9.84 -23.43
N ALA A 203 20.20 8.65 -24.01
CA ALA A 203 19.31 8.38 -25.13
C ALA A 203 17.84 8.70 -24.83
N MET A 204 17.38 8.49 -23.59
CA MET A 204 16.00 8.84 -23.21
C MET A 204 15.75 10.34 -23.05
N TRP A 205 16.80 11.16 -22.91
CA TRP A 205 16.67 12.62 -22.85
C TRP A 205 16.85 13.25 -24.23
N THR A 206 17.90 12.87 -24.95
CA THR A 206 18.27 13.47 -26.25
C THR A 206 17.65 12.76 -27.45
N GLY A 207 17.25 11.50 -27.29
CA GLY A 207 16.81 10.62 -28.38
C GLY A 207 17.96 10.02 -29.19
N ARG A 208 19.23 10.31 -28.83
CA ARG A 208 20.41 9.99 -29.64
C ARG A 208 21.55 9.39 -28.84
N LEU A 209 22.36 8.55 -29.49
CA LEU A 209 23.65 8.06 -29.00
C LEU A 209 24.76 8.36 -29.99
N THR A 210 25.98 8.52 -29.50
CA THR A 210 27.20 8.59 -30.31
C THR A 210 27.56 7.23 -30.88
N GLU A 211 28.37 7.20 -31.93
CA GLU A 211 28.86 5.96 -32.53
C GLU A 211 29.62 5.08 -31.53
N ASP A 212 30.43 5.69 -30.66
CA ASP A 212 31.22 4.98 -29.66
C ASP A 212 30.32 4.33 -28.59
N GLU A 213 29.29 5.05 -28.12
CA GLU A 213 28.28 4.51 -27.20
C GLU A 213 27.50 3.36 -27.84
N MET A 214 27.09 3.53 -29.11
CA MET A 214 26.41 2.46 -29.88
C MET A 214 27.30 1.24 -30.05
N LEU A 215 28.59 1.41 -30.35
CA LEU A 215 29.53 0.29 -30.50
C LEU A 215 29.74 -0.46 -29.19
N HIS A 216 29.74 0.27 -28.07
CA HIS A 216 29.96 -0.30 -26.76
C HIS A 216 28.72 -1.02 -26.20
N GLU A 217 27.55 -0.41 -26.29
CA GLU A 217 26.31 -0.91 -25.68
C GLU A 217 25.47 -1.76 -26.67
N HIS A 218 25.44 -1.39 -27.96
CA HIS A 218 24.56 -2.00 -28.98
C HIS A 218 25.28 -2.33 -30.29
N PRO A 219 26.37 -3.13 -30.24
CA PRO A 219 27.23 -3.37 -31.41
C PRO A 219 26.48 -4.00 -32.59
N LEU A 220 25.52 -4.90 -32.35
CA LEU A 220 24.77 -5.53 -33.42
C LEU A 220 23.73 -4.57 -34.05
N GLU A 221 23.17 -3.64 -33.28
CA GLU A 221 22.31 -2.60 -33.85
C GLU A 221 23.12 -1.65 -34.74
N LEU A 222 24.32 -1.24 -34.30
CA LEU A 222 25.20 -0.40 -35.10
C LEU A 222 25.61 -1.11 -36.40
N ALA A 223 25.88 -2.42 -36.35
CA ALA A 223 26.17 -3.23 -37.52
C ALA A 223 24.96 -3.27 -38.49
N ASP A 224 23.75 -3.50 -37.98
CA ASP A 224 22.51 -3.50 -38.79
C ASP A 224 22.23 -2.13 -39.43
N ILE A 225 22.50 -1.03 -38.73
CA ILE A 225 22.37 0.34 -39.26
C ILE A 225 23.38 0.57 -40.38
N LYS A 226 24.66 0.25 -40.15
CA LYS A 226 25.73 0.40 -41.15
C LYS A 226 25.52 -0.48 -42.39
N ALA A 227 24.90 -1.64 -42.20
CA ALA A 227 24.53 -2.54 -43.30
C ALA A 227 23.26 -2.11 -44.05
N GLY A 228 22.54 -1.08 -43.59
CA GLY A 228 21.27 -0.65 -44.19
C GLY A 228 20.11 -1.63 -44.00
N ILE A 229 20.19 -2.48 -42.96
CA ILE A 229 19.23 -3.54 -42.67
C ILE A 229 18.25 -3.12 -41.56
N ALA A 230 18.65 -2.18 -40.68
CA ALA A 230 17.89 -1.80 -39.50
C ALA A 230 16.49 -1.23 -39.79
N ASP A 231 16.33 -0.46 -40.86
CA ASP A 231 15.11 0.34 -41.10
C ASP A 231 14.70 0.32 -42.58
N ARG A 232 14.38 -0.87 -43.10
CA ARG A 232 13.75 -0.98 -44.42
C ARG A 232 12.35 -0.38 -44.35
N SER A 233 12.21 0.90 -44.68
CA SER A 233 10.93 1.59 -44.69
C SER A 233 9.95 0.86 -45.62
N ALA A 234 8.78 0.52 -45.08
CA ALA A 234 7.74 -0.09 -45.88
C ALA A 234 7.22 0.94 -46.91
N ASP A 235 6.85 0.47 -48.09
CA ASP A 235 6.24 1.31 -49.12
C ASP A 235 5.07 2.13 -48.56
N ALA A 236 5.01 3.42 -48.93
CA ALA A 236 4.03 4.37 -48.41
C ALA A 236 2.58 3.92 -48.68
N ALA A 237 2.33 3.25 -49.80
CA ALA A 237 1.00 2.71 -50.09
C ALA A 237 0.64 1.54 -49.14
N ALA A 238 1.61 0.66 -48.84
CA ALA A 238 1.43 -0.43 -47.89
C ALA A 238 1.19 0.10 -46.46
N LEU A 239 1.91 1.15 -46.04
CA LEU A 239 1.69 1.82 -44.75
C LEU A 239 0.27 2.38 -44.65
N ARG A 240 -0.18 3.15 -45.66
CA ARG A 240 -1.54 3.71 -45.68
C ARG A 240 -2.63 2.63 -45.62
N LYS A 241 -2.45 1.52 -46.33
CA LYS A 241 -3.40 0.39 -46.28
C LYS A 241 -3.51 -0.19 -44.87
N ARG A 242 -2.38 -0.39 -44.18
CA ARG A 242 -2.36 -0.91 -42.80
C ARG A 242 -2.92 0.09 -41.80
N GLN A 243 -2.62 1.38 -41.96
CA GLN A 243 -3.16 2.46 -41.13
C GLN A 243 -4.70 2.51 -41.19
N ARG A 244 -5.29 2.36 -42.38
CA ARG A 244 -6.77 2.32 -42.55
C ARG A 244 -7.44 1.19 -41.79
N VAL A 245 -6.73 0.07 -41.57
CA VAL A 245 -7.22 -1.05 -40.75
C VAL A 245 -6.91 -0.82 -39.27
N TYR A 246 -5.70 -0.33 -38.97
CA TYR A 246 -5.22 -0.16 -37.61
C TYR A 246 -6.01 0.90 -36.84
N PHE A 247 -6.22 2.09 -37.41
CA PHE A 247 -6.89 3.19 -36.69
C PHE A 247 -8.31 2.88 -36.21
N PRO A 248 -9.23 2.28 -37.00
CA PRO A 248 -10.55 1.94 -36.48
C PRO A 248 -10.49 0.87 -35.38
N VAL A 249 -9.63 -0.15 -35.53
CA VAL A 249 -9.43 -1.18 -34.50
C VAL A 249 -8.85 -0.56 -33.22
N ALA A 250 -7.84 0.31 -33.35
CA ALA A 250 -7.22 1.05 -32.26
C ALA A 250 -8.21 2.01 -31.59
N ALA A 251 -9.11 2.64 -32.34
CA ALA A 251 -10.15 3.50 -31.77
C ALA A 251 -11.14 2.69 -30.92
N ILE A 252 -11.62 1.55 -31.42
CA ILE A 252 -12.50 0.65 -30.66
C ILE A 252 -11.78 0.15 -29.41
N LEU A 253 -10.53 -0.32 -29.55
CA LEU A 253 -9.74 -0.82 -28.43
C LEU A 253 -9.51 0.29 -27.38
N THR A 254 -9.18 1.51 -27.81
CA THR A 254 -9.06 2.67 -26.92
C THR A 254 -10.34 2.90 -26.14
N VAL A 255 -11.51 2.92 -26.80
CA VAL A 255 -12.79 3.12 -26.13
C VAL A 255 -13.05 2.02 -25.10
N VAL A 256 -12.81 0.74 -25.46
CA VAL A 256 -12.97 -0.39 -24.54
C VAL A 256 -12.05 -0.28 -23.33
N MET A 257 -10.77 0.04 -23.53
CA MET A 257 -9.81 0.18 -22.45
C MET A 257 -10.10 1.40 -21.56
N LEU A 258 -10.55 2.51 -22.14
CA LEU A 258 -10.97 3.70 -21.39
C LEU A 258 -12.24 3.45 -20.58
N LEU A 259 -13.21 2.72 -21.12
CA LEU A 259 -14.37 2.25 -20.36
C LEU A 259 -13.94 1.31 -19.23
N GLY A 260 -12.94 0.46 -19.47
CA GLY A 260 -12.31 -0.37 -18.45
C GLY A 260 -11.69 0.45 -17.32
N VAL A 261 -10.91 1.48 -17.65
CA VAL A 261 -10.32 2.41 -16.65
C VAL A 261 -11.40 3.20 -15.93
N TYR A 262 -12.40 3.71 -16.65
CA TYR A 262 -13.54 4.40 -16.04
C TYR A 262 -14.26 3.49 -15.06
N GLY A 263 -14.57 2.25 -15.46
CA GLY A 263 -15.16 1.25 -14.59
C GLY A 263 -14.27 0.95 -13.38
N PHE A 264 -12.96 0.79 -13.57
CA PHE A 264 -12.00 0.57 -12.50
C PHE A 264 -12.03 1.68 -11.45
N VAL A 265 -12.02 2.95 -11.89
CA VAL A 265 -11.93 4.13 -11.01
C VAL A 265 -13.30 4.51 -10.43
N ALA A 266 -14.39 4.35 -11.19
CA ALA A 266 -15.74 4.73 -10.77
C ALA A 266 -16.48 3.66 -9.95
N SER A 267 -15.92 2.44 -9.84
CA SER A 267 -16.54 1.33 -9.10
C SER A 267 -16.45 1.45 -7.57
N GLU A 268 -16.13 2.64 -7.03
CA GLU A 268 -15.93 2.92 -5.59
C GLU A 268 -17.22 2.71 -4.78
N ALA A 269 -17.62 1.45 -4.60
CA ALA A 269 -18.45 1.01 -3.49
C ALA A 269 -17.49 0.68 -2.36
N THR A 270 -17.07 1.68 -1.59
CA THR A 270 -16.35 1.43 -0.34
C THR A 270 -17.37 1.17 0.76
N ALA A 271 -17.06 0.26 1.69
CA ALA A 271 -17.97 -0.14 2.78
C ALA A 271 -18.19 0.99 3.83
N LEU A 272 -17.61 2.17 3.61
CA LEU A 272 -17.72 3.32 4.49
C LEU A 272 -18.43 4.44 3.73
N THR A 273 -19.75 4.55 3.89
CA THR A 273 -20.37 5.88 3.85
C THR A 273 -19.68 6.71 4.91
N THR A 274 -18.92 7.73 4.51
CA THR A 274 -18.52 8.78 5.44
C THR A 274 -19.80 9.42 5.92
N VAL A 275 -20.31 8.97 7.07
CA VAL A 275 -21.23 9.81 7.84
C VAL A 275 -20.41 11.09 8.06
N PRO A 276 -20.81 12.24 7.49
CA PRO A 276 -20.12 13.48 7.82
C PRO A 276 -20.03 13.54 9.34
N PRO A 277 -18.88 13.97 9.91
CA PRO A 277 -18.80 14.12 11.35
C PRO A 277 -20.06 14.86 11.76
N GLN A 278 -20.90 14.19 12.57
CA GLN A 278 -22.06 14.86 13.12
C GLN A 278 -21.46 16.11 13.74
N PRO A 279 -21.89 17.33 13.37
CA PRO A 279 -21.46 18.49 14.13
C PRO A 279 -21.73 18.10 15.58
N GLU A 280 -20.67 18.06 16.38
CA GLU A 280 -20.81 17.95 17.81
C GLU A 280 -21.56 19.21 18.23
N GLU A 281 -22.89 19.20 18.13
CA GLU A 281 -23.77 19.86 19.07
C GLU A 281 -23.65 19.09 20.39
N ILE A 282 -22.43 18.98 20.90
CA ILE A 282 -22.26 18.87 22.33
C ILE A 282 -22.59 20.27 22.80
N GLU A 283 -23.80 20.47 23.31
CA GLU A 283 -24.07 21.60 24.18
C GLU A 283 -23.07 21.49 25.33
N VAL A 284 -21.99 22.27 25.24
CA VAL A 284 -20.85 22.30 26.19
C VAL A 284 -21.32 22.61 27.62
N PHE A 285 -22.58 22.99 27.81
CA PHE A 285 -23.20 23.09 29.11
C PHE A 285 -24.73 23.04 28.98
N VAL A 286 -25.34 21.91 29.32
CA VAL A 286 -26.74 21.91 29.77
C VAL A 286 -26.68 22.23 31.27
N PRO A 287 -27.15 23.40 31.74
CA PRO A 287 -27.32 23.60 33.17
C PRO A 287 -28.24 22.48 33.65
N GLN A 288 -27.75 21.64 34.56
CA GLN A 288 -28.60 20.72 35.29
C GLN A 288 -29.66 21.60 35.97
N THR A 289 -30.85 21.68 35.38
CA THR A 289 -32.01 22.18 36.12
C THR A 289 -32.15 21.15 37.23
N PRO A 290 -32.06 21.52 38.52
CA PRO A 290 -32.08 20.55 39.60
C PRO A 290 -33.35 19.73 39.47
N THR A 291 -33.21 18.48 39.04
CA THR A 291 -34.29 17.49 39.11
C THR A 291 -34.73 17.48 40.57
N PRO A 292 -36.00 17.71 40.87
CA PRO A 292 -36.47 17.71 42.24
C PRO A 292 -36.12 16.35 42.85
N ILE A 293 -35.38 16.39 43.96
CA ILE A 293 -35.10 15.23 44.79
C ILE A 293 -36.45 14.56 45.07
N PRO A 294 -36.66 13.27 44.74
CA PRO A 294 -37.85 12.57 45.17
C PRO A 294 -37.91 12.66 46.70
N THR A 295 -38.91 13.38 47.19
CA THR A 295 -39.18 13.49 48.63
C THR A 295 -39.39 12.07 49.15
N PRO A 296 -38.63 11.60 50.15
CA PRO A 296 -38.87 10.29 50.73
C PRO A 296 -40.31 10.25 51.27
N ILE A 297 -41.06 9.23 50.85
CA ILE A 297 -42.40 8.94 51.35
C ILE A 297 -42.28 8.81 52.89
N PRO A 298 -43.13 9.47 53.68
CA PRO A 298 -43.07 9.35 55.13
C PRO A 298 -43.33 7.91 55.54
N THR A 299 -42.28 7.24 56.03
CA THR A 299 -42.37 5.95 56.70
C THR A 299 -43.25 6.08 57.93
N LEU A 300 -44.29 5.26 58.01
CA LEU A 300 -45.20 5.17 59.15
C LEU A 300 -44.42 4.84 60.43
N THR A 301 -44.79 5.55 61.49
CA THR A 301 -44.20 5.53 62.83
C THR A 301 -44.22 4.12 63.45
N PRO A 302 -43.08 3.58 63.94
CA PRO A 302 -43.09 2.40 64.78
C PRO A 302 -43.53 2.75 66.23
N THR A 303 -44.43 1.93 66.77
CA THR A 303 -44.96 1.99 68.13
C THR A 303 -43.88 1.61 69.16
N PRO A 304 -43.82 2.23 70.37
CA PRO A 304 -42.68 2.11 71.27
C PRO A 304 -42.76 0.91 72.22
N LYS A 305 -41.60 0.30 72.53
CA LYS A 305 -41.40 -0.60 73.68
C LYS A 305 -40.26 -0.07 74.59
N PRO A 306 -40.39 -0.12 75.94
CA PRO A 306 -39.53 0.60 76.90
C PRO A 306 -38.26 -0.20 77.33
N PRO A 307 -37.34 0.38 78.16
CA PRO A 307 -35.90 0.44 77.84
C PRO A 307 -34.93 -0.33 78.78
N THR A 308 -33.63 -0.25 78.42
CA THR A 308 -32.42 -0.22 79.31
C THR A 308 -31.67 -1.56 79.53
N PRO A 309 -30.33 -1.60 79.77
CA PRO A 309 -29.29 -0.56 79.71
C PRO A 309 -28.09 -0.83 78.77
N THR A 310 -27.43 0.27 78.39
CA THR A 310 -26.02 0.36 77.95
C THR A 310 -25.05 0.08 79.13
N PRO A 311 -23.80 -0.33 78.88
CA PRO A 311 -22.74 0.70 78.94
C PRO A 311 -21.60 0.56 77.90
N ALA A 312 -20.94 1.71 77.68
CA ALA A 312 -19.58 1.97 77.19
C ALA A 312 -19.16 1.38 75.82
N ALA A 313 -19.00 2.21 74.79
CA ALA A 313 -17.83 3.07 74.55
C ALA A 313 -16.54 2.27 74.32
N ASP A 314 -16.21 2.07 73.05
CA ASP A 314 -14.88 2.40 72.54
C ASP A 314 -14.94 2.66 71.03
N ALA A 315 -14.29 3.74 70.63
CA ALA A 315 -14.07 4.11 69.25
C ALA A 315 -12.91 3.28 68.70
N THR A 316 -13.10 2.65 67.54
CA THR A 316 -12.11 2.61 66.44
C THR A 316 -12.66 1.88 65.21
N ALA A 317 -12.57 2.57 64.07
CA ALA A 317 -12.26 2.10 62.72
C ALA A 317 -12.60 0.64 62.31
N ALA A 318 -13.46 0.51 61.31
CA ALA A 318 -13.15 -0.14 60.02
C ALA A 318 -14.40 -0.16 59.13
N ALA A 319 -14.49 0.76 58.16
CA ALA A 319 -15.31 0.52 56.97
C ALA A 319 -14.52 -0.43 56.04
N PRO A 320 -15.14 -1.42 55.39
CA PRO A 320 -14.42 -2.30 54.48
C PRO A 320 -13.93 -1.49 53.28
N SER A 321 -12.65 -1.63 52.95
CA SER A 321 -12.08 -1.19 51.68
C SER A 321 -12.78 -1.94 50.56
N ALA A 322 -13.77 -1.32 49.92
CA ALA A 322 -14.38 -1.84 48.70
C ALA A 322 -13.30 -1.86 47.60
N GLY A 323 -12.97 -3.04 47.10
CA GLY A 323 -12.06 -3.19 45.97
C GLY A 323 -12.65 -2.56 44.69
N PRO A 324 -11.87 -2.51 43.60
CA PRO A 324 -12.36 -1.99 42.32
C PRO A 324 -13.57 -2.79 41.84
N THR A 325 -14.57 -2.10 41.28
CA THR A 325 -15.81 -2.69 40.73
C THR A 325 -15.97 -2.34 39.25
N TRP A 326 -16.89 -3.03 38.56
CA TRP A 326 -17.16 -2.73 37.16
C TRP A 326 -17.60 -1.28 36.96
N ASN A 327 -18.61 -0.83 37.71
CA ASN A 327 -19.13 0.52 37.59
C ASN A 327 -18.21 1.59 38.19
N GLY A 328 -17.31 1.20 39.11
CA GLY A 328 -16.34 2.11 39.71
C GLY A 328 -15.14 2.46 38.82
N ALA A 329 -14.57 1.48 38.12
CA ALA A 329 -13.33 1.72 37.35
C ALA A 329 -13.15 0.79 36.14
N ILE A 330 -13.49 -0.49 36.26
CA ILE A 330 -13.10 -1.50 35.27
C ILE A 330 -13.87 -1.32 33.95
N GLY A 331 -15.16 -1.00 34.01
CA GLY A 331 -15.97 -0.76 32.82
C GLY A 331 -15.46 0.41 31.99
N ALA A 332 -15.06 1.51 32.65
CA ALA A 332 -14.47 2.67 31.97
C ALA A 332 -13.12 2.33 31.33
N LEU A 333 -12.29 1.53 32.00
CA LEU A 333 -11.00 1.06 31.46
C LEU A 333 -11.19 0.22 30.19
N PHE A 334 -12.12 -0.75 30.21
CA PHE A 334 -12.41 -1.57 29.03
C PHE A 334 -13.10 -0.79 27.92
N ALA A 335 -13.97 0.17 28.26
CA ALA A 335 -14.56 1.08 27.28
C ALA A 335 -13.47 1.89 26.55
N ALA A 336 -12.50 2.44 27.30
CA ALA A 336 -11.44 3.27 26.74
C ALA A 336 -10.42 2.47 25.91
N LYS A 337 -10.06 1.26 26.34
CA LYS A 337 -8.93 0.51 25.76
C LYS A 337 -9.34 -0.64 24.85
N CYS A 338 -10.55 -1.20 25.04
CA CYS A 338 -10.93 -2.47 24.43
C CYS A 338 -12.17 -2.36 23.54
N ALA A 339 -13.12 -1.47 23.85
CA ALA A 339 -14.39 -1.38 23.11
C ALA A 339 -14.25 -0.99 21.63
N GLY A 340 -13.12 -0.39 21.22
CA GLY A 340 -12.85 -0.08 19.80
C GLY A 340 -12.81 -1.32 18.90
N CYS A 341 -12.44 -2.49 19.44
CA CYS A 341 -12.44 -3.77 18.70
C CYS A 341 -13.39 -4.82 19.32
N HIS A 342 -13.63 -4.72 20.63
CA HIS A 342 -14.49 -5.63 21.40
C HIS A 342 -15.83 -4.99 21.78
N GLY A 343 -16.32 -4.03 21.00
CA GLY A 343 -17.62 -3.40 21.18
C GLY A 343 -18.46 -3.40 19.91
N GLY A 344 -19.73 -3.00 20.03
CA GLY A 344 -20.65 -2.86 18.89
C GLY A 344 -21.27 -4.18 18.41
N ALA A 345 -21.82 -4.16 17.19
CA ALA A 345 -22.63 -5.25 16.64
C ALA A 345 -21.81 -6.49 16.21
N THR A 346 -20.51 -6.33 15.93
CA THR A 346 -19.62 -7.42 15.47
C THR A 346 -18.27 -7.36 16.20
N PRO A 347 -18.22 -7.76 17.48
CA PRO A 347 -17.00 -7.69 18.28
C PRO A 347 -15.97 -8.75 17.88
N ALA A 348 -14.67 -8.39 17.95
CA ALA A 348 -13.57 -9.29 17.63
C ALA A 348 -13.58 -10.53 18.53
N GLY A 349 -13.45 -11.73 17.93
CA GLY A 349 -13.47 -12.99 18.67
C GLY A 349 -14.79 -13.26 19.41
N GLY A 350 -15.89 -12.59 19.04
CA GLY A 350 -17.19 -12.72 19.69
C GLY A 350 -17.24 -12.19 21.12
N LEU A 351 -16.18 -11.54 21.61
CA LEU A 351 -16.09 -11.02 22.97
C LEU A 351 -16.59 -9.57 23.02
N ASN A 352 -17.71 -9.32 23.69
CA ASN A 352 -18.30 -7.99 23.81
C ASN A 352 -18.10 -7.38 25.21
N LEU A 353 -17.29 -6.32 25.26
CA LEU A 353 -16.90 -5.59 26.48
C LEU A 353 -17.68 -4.27 26.68
N SER A 354 -18.79 -4.06 25.97
CA SER A 354 -19.60 -2.84 26.07
C SER A 354 -20.42 -2.75 27.36
N SER A 355 -20.61 -3.85 28.08
CA SER A 355 -21.30 -3.88 29.37
C SER A 355 -20.81 -5.04 30.25
N TYR A 356 -21.10 -4.99 31.55
CA TYR A 356 -20.81 -6.10 32.45
C TYR A 356 -21.49 -7.39 31.98
N SER A 357 -22.79 -7.31 31.67
CA SER A 357 -23.63 -8.43 31.25
C SER A 357 -23.13 -9.16 29.99
N THR A 358 -22.50 -8.44 29.05
CA THR A 358 -21.94 -9.02 27.84
C THR A 358 -20.51 -9.54 28.06
N THR A 359 -19.78 -8.93 29.00
CA THR A 359 -18.41 -9.34 29.32
C THR A 359 -18.37 -10.70 30.00
N ILE A 360 -19.29 -10.96 30.93
CA ILE A 360 -19.39 -12.24 31.65
C ILE A 360 -19.79 -13.41 30.74
N GLN A 361 -20.36 -13.15 29.56
CA GLN A 361 -20.68 -14.19 28.57
C GLN A 361 -19.44 -14.76 27.88
N GLY A 362 -18.33 -14.03 27.90
CA GLY A 362 -17.08 -14.43 27.24
C GLY A 362 -17.14 -14.32 25.72
N GLY A 363 -16.19 -14.97 25.04
CA GLY A 363 -16.11 -14.99 23.58
C GLY A 363 -15.88 -16.40 23.04
N VAL A 364 -15.48 -16.50 21.77
CA VAL A 364 -15.27 -17.82 21.11
C VAL A 364 -14.16 -18.66 21.76
N ASN A 365 -13.26 -18.02 22.51
CA ASN A 365 -12.17 -18.70 23.24
C ASN A 365 -12.54 -19.01 24.70
N GLY A 366 -13.82 -18.91 25.07
CA GLY A 366 -14.30 -19.13 26.43
C GLY A 366 -14.42 -17.84 27.26
N PRO A 367 -14.51 -17.97 28.59
CA PRO A 367 -14.68 -16.83 29.50
C PRO A 367 -13.52 -15.83 29.41
N PHE A 368 -13.84 -14.53 29.37
CA PHE A 368 -12.82 -13.47 29.34
C PHE A 368 -12.01 -13.39 30.64
N PHE A 369 -12.70 -13.63 31.75
CA PHE A 369 -12.12 -13.82 33.07
C PHE A 369 -12.90 -14.90 33.81
N THR A 370 -12.29 -15.43 34.86
CA THR A 370 -12.91 -16.31 35.84
C THR A 370 -12.89 -15.61 37.18
N ALA A 371 -14.07 -15.29 37.73
CA ALA A 371 -14.18 -14.61 39.02
C ALA A 371 -13.45 -15.39 40.12
N GLY A 372 -12.60 -14.70 40.89
CA GLY A 372 -11.75 -15.29 41.93
C GLY A 372 -10.46 -15.95 41.43
N ASP A 373 -10.22 -16.01 40.12
CA ASP A 373 -9.05 -16.65 39.53
C ASP A 373 -8.41 -15.77 38.44
N SER A 374 -7.67 -14.75 38.86
CA SER A 374 -6.94 -13.88 37.93
C SER A 374 -5.82 -14.61 37.20
N ALA A 375 -5.18 -15.61 37.84
CA ALA A 375 -4.02 -16.32 37.30
C ALA A 375 -4.35 -17.10 36.02
N ASN A 376 -5.57 -17.66 35.94
CA ASN A 376 -6.04 -18.40 34.76
C ASN A 376 -6.98 -17.59 33.86
N SER A 377 -7.26 -16.32 34.19
CA SER A 377 -8.13 -15.47 33.39
C SER A 377 -7.47 -15.07 32.05
N LEU A 378 -8.24 -15.12 30.95
CA LEU A 378 -7.71 -14.84 29.61
C LEU A 378 -7.16 -13.41 29.48
N VAL A 379 -7.82 -12.42 30.10
CA VAL A 379 -7.36 -11.03 30.10
C VAL A 379 -5.97 -10.88 30.72
N ILE A 380 -5.66 -11.64 31.79
CA ILE A 380 -4.35 -11.55 32.45
C ILE A 380 -3.31 -12.32 31.63
N THR A 381 -3.56 -13.59 31.35
CA THR A 381 -2.60 -14.47 30.66
C THR A 381 -2.22 -13.95 29.27
N LYS A 382 -3.15 -13.36 28.51
CA LYS A 382 -2.86 -12.79 27.19
C LYS A 382 -2.02 -11.53 27.24
N PHE A 383 -2.24 -10.64 28.21
CA PHE A 383 -1.48 -9.40 28.31
C PHE A 383 -0.12 -9.61 28.98
N THR A 384 0.01 -10.55 29.92
CA THR A 384 1.32 -10.93 30.49
C THR A 384 2.21 -11.65 29.47
N SER A 385 1.64 -12.43 28.55
CA SER A 385 2.41 -13.11 27.49
C SER A 385 2.69 -12.25 26.25
N GLY A 386 2.21 -11.00 26.20
CA GLY A 386 2.31 -10.15 25.01
C GLY A 386 1.47 -10.65 23.83
N GLY A 387 0.48 -11.51 24.07
CA GLY A 387 -0.32 -12.20 23.05
C GLY A 387 -1.50 -11.40 22.50
N HIS A 388 -1.63 -10.11 22.82
CA HIS A 388 -2.68 -9.24 22.29
C HIS A 388 -2.15 -8.39 21.11
N PRO A 389 -2.78 -8.43 19.92
CA PRO A 389 -2.19 -7.90 18.68
C PRO A 389 -2.18 -6.37 18.54
N TYR A 390 -3.05 -5.65 19.27
CA TYR A 390 -3.31 -4.21 19.01
C TYR A 390 -3.41 -3.33 20.26
N ALA A 391 -3.33 -3.90 21.45
CA ALA A 391 -3.48 -3.16 22.70
C ALA A 391 -2.49 -3.71 23.73
N SER A 392 -2.01 -2.82 24.58
CA SER A 392 -1.19 -3.09 25.76
C SER A 392 -1.83 -2.42 26.96
N LEU A 393 -1.76 -3.05 28.12
CA LEU A 393 -2.16 -2.48 29.40
C LEU A 393 -0.91 -2.05 30.16
N LEU A 394 -1.00 -0.93 30.88
CA LEU A 394 0.00 -0.54 31.86
C LEU A 394 0.00 -1.52 33.02
N GLU A 395 1.13 -1.60 33.74
CA GLU A 395 1.27 -2.51 34.88
C GLU A 395 0.22 -2.21 35.98
N GLU A 396 -0.08 -0.93 36.20
CA GLU A 396 -1.14 -0.47 37.12
C GLU A 396 -2.56 -0.85 36.66
N GLU A 397 -2.84 -0.78 35.35
CA GLU A 397 -4.12 -1.17 34.77
C GLU A 397 -4.33 -2.69 34.91
N LEU A 398 -3.28 -3.47 34.67
CA LEU A 398 -3.30 -4.92 34.82
C LEU A 398 -3.43 -5.34 36.29
N ALA A 399 -2.79 -4.63 37.21
CA ALA A 399 -2.94 -4.82 38.65
C ALA A 399 -4.38 -4.54 39.11
N LEU A 400 -4.99 -3.46 38.60
CA LEU A 400 -6.37 -3.10 38.91
C LEU A 400 -7.38 -4.16 38.43
N ILE A 401 -7.20 -4.67 37.22
CA ILE A 401 -8.02 -5.78 36.68
C ILE A 401 -7.81 -7.05 37.50
N THR A 402 -6.57 -7.34 37.89
CA THR A 402 -6.23 -8.49 38.72
C THR A 402 -6.93 -8.45 40.09
N GLU A 403 -6.91 -7.29 40.73
CA GLU A 403 -7.57 -7.07 42.01
C GLU A 403 -9.09 -7.25 41.89
N TRP A 404 -9.71 -6.65 40.86
CA TRP A 404 -11.15 -6.82 40.61
C TRP A 404 -11.55 -8.27 40.37
N ILE A 405 -10.78 -9.01 39.55
CA ILE A 405 -11.07 -10.43 39.28
C ILE A 405 -10.99 -11.22 40.58
N ASN A 406 -9.94 -11.02 41.38
CA ASN A 406 -9.75 -11.72 42.65
C ASN A 406 -10.82 -11.35 43.68
N ALA A 407 -11.36 -10.13 43.64
CA ALA A 407 -12.50 -9.69 44.43
C ALA A 407 -13.85 -10.27 43.96
N GLY A 408 -13.85 -11.18 42.99
CA GLY A 408 -15.04 -11.85 42.47
C GLY A 408 -15.65 -11.19 41.24
N ALA A 409 -14.93 -10.25 40.62
CA ALA A 409 -15.35 -9.54 39.42
C ALA A 409 -16.76 -8.92 39.55
N VAL A 410 -16.99 -8.20 40.65
CA VAL A 410 -18.30 -7.64 41.00
C VAL A 410 -18.70 -6.47 40.09
N GLU A 411 -19.99 -6.33 39.83
CA GLU A 411 -20.54 -5.21 39.05
C GLU A 411 -20.56 -3.90 39.87
N GLU A 412 -20.95 -4.01 41.14
CA GLU A 412 -21.15 -2.91 42.12
C GLU A 412 -20.41 -3.16 43.44
#